data_AF-A0AAW7PUM7-F1
#
_entry.id   AF-A0AAW7PUM7-F1
#
_cell.length_a   1.000
_cell.length_b   1.000
_cell.length_c   1.000
_cell.angle_alpha   90.00
_cell.angle_beta   90.00
_cell.angle_gamma   90.00
#
_symmetry.space_group_name_H-M   'P 1'
#
loop_
_entity.id
_entity.type
_entity.pdbx_description
1 polymer ?
#
loop_
_entity_poly.entity_id
_entity_poly.type
_entity_poly.pdbx_seq_one_letter_code
_entity_poly.pdbx_strand_id
1 'polypeptide(L)'
;MTQNKDTLLRADFYSALNKPNLIFGADRELILMTGVISFGLFFTGLTWITTITAIFLFLVNGFFLRLMAKADPLMRYIFIRQVKYKKFYFARSTPFAE
;
A
#
# COMPACT_ATOMS: atom_id res chain seq x y z
N MET A 1 -4.07 -54.15 10.33
CA MET A 1 -2.61 -53.95 10.16
C MET A 1 -2.36 -54.07 8.66
N THR A 2 -1.95 -53.05 7.91
CA THR A 2 -0.78 -52.20 8.15
C THR A 2 -0.84 -50.96 7.23
N GLN A 3 -0.71 -49.78 7.84
CA GLN A 3 -0.10 -48.53 7.37
C GLN A 3 -0.04 -48.25 5.85
N ASN A 4 -0.78 -47.24 5.38
CA ASN A 4 -0.25 -46.38 4.31
C ASN A 4 -0.23 -44.94 4.83
N LYS A 5 0.99 -44.50 5.14
CA LYS A 5 1.31 -43.23 5.79
C LYS A 5 1.12 -42.08 4.81
N ASP A 6 0.40 -41.06 5.23
CA ASP A 6 0.84 -39.66 5.10
C ASP A 6 1.52 -39.31 3.76
N THR A 7 0.79 -39.39 2.65
CA THR A 7 1.23 -38.78 1.39
C THR A 7 1.19 -37.27 1.55
N LEU A 8 2.26 -36.71 2.12
CA LEU A 8 2.45 -35.26 2.26
C LEU A 8 2.32 -34.62 0.87
N LEU A 9 1.17 -34.01 0.60
CA LEU A 9 0.95 -33.21 -0.60
C LEU A 9 1.97 -32.06 -0.57
N ARG A 10 3.04 -32.20 -1.36
CA ARG A 10 4.04 -31.15 -1.53
C ARG A 10 3.41 -30.04 -2.37
N ALA A 11 3.05 -28.94 -1.72
CA ALA A 11 2.73 -27.70 -2.40
C ALA A 11 4.03 -26.92 -2.64
N ASP A 12 4.32 -26.59 -3.88
CA ASP A 12 5.44 -25.70 -4.21
C ASP A 12 5.06 -24.27 -3.83
N PHE A 13 5.69 -23.75 -2.79
CA PHE A 13 5.50 -22.37 -2.36
C PHE A 13 6.46 -21.45 -3.13
N TYR A 14 5.91 -20.74 -4.11
CA TYR A 14 6.68 -19.75 -4.87
C TYR A 14 6.84 -18.45 -4.07
N SER A 15 8.06 -17.92 -4.00
CA SER A 15 8.35 -16.62 -3.38
C SER A 15 7.53 -15.47 -3.97
N ALA A 16 7.07 -15.59 -5.23
CA ALA A 16 6.20 -14.62 -5.88
C ALA A 16 4.88 -14.38 -5.13
N LEU A 17 4.38 -15.38 -4.39
CA LEU A 17 3.12 -15.29 -3.66
C LEU A 17 3.20 -14.33 -2.46
N ASN A 18 4.41 -14.09 -1.95
CA ASN A 18 4.66 -13.20 -0.80
C ASN A 18 5.15 -11.81 -1.23
N LYS A 19 5.37 -11.56 -2.52
CA LYS A 19 5.85 -10.25 -3.00
C LYS A 19 4.69 -9.26 -3.08
N PRO A 20 4.85 -8.03 -2.57
CA PRO A 20 3.83 -7.00 -2.68
C PRO A 20 3.59 -6.65 -4.16
N ASN A 21 2.33 -6.57 -4.55
CA ASN A 21 1.93 -6.24 -5.92
C ASN A 21 1.87 -4.72 -6.13
N LEU A 22 2.95 -4.16 -6.67
CA LEU A 22 3.09 -2.73 -6.96
C LEU A 22 2.66 -2.42 -8.40
N ILE A 23 1.88 -1.36 -8.60
CA ILE A 23 1.45 -0.89 -9.93
C ILE A 23 2.21 0.40 -10.27
N PHE A 24 2.85 0.44 -11.44
CA PHE A 24 3.71 1.57 -11.88
C PHE A 24 4.84 1.95 -10.89
N GLY A 25 5.24 1.01 -10.03
CA GLY A 25 6.22 1.22 -8.96
C GLY A 25 5.63 1.97 -7.75
N ALA A 26 4.31 1.96 -7.58
CA ALA A 26 3.56 2.56 -6.49
C ALA A 26 2.56 1.57 -5.90
N ASP A 27 2.04 1.87 -4.71
CA ASP A 27 0.95 1.12 -4.09
C ASP A 27 -0.31 1.14 -4.96
N ARG A 28 -0.80 -0.04 -5.36
CA ARG A 28 -1.96 -0.25 -6.25
C ARG A 28 -3.14 0.65 -5.89
N GLU A 29 -3.56 0.60 -4.64
CA GLU A 29 -4.80 1.26 -4.23
C GLU A 29 -4.63 2.79 -4.20
N LEU A 30 -3.44 3.27 -3.80
CA LEU A 30 -3.16 4.69 -3.73
C LEU A 30 -3.03 5.32 -5.14
N ILE A 31 -2.36 4.63 -6.07
CA ILE A 31 -2.21 5.15 -7.43
C ILE A 31 -3.55 5.17 -8.18
N LEU A 32 -4.40 4.15 -7.96
CA LEU A 32 -5.73 4.10 -8.55
C LEU A 32 -6.64 5.21 -8.00
N MET A 33 -6.66 5.43 -6.68
CA MET A 33 -7.45 6.51 -6.08
C MET A 33 -6.99 7.89 -6.57
N THR A 34 -5.68 8.11 -6.64
CA THR A 34 -5.10 9.35 -7.18
C THR A 34 -5.50 9.58 -8.64
N GLY A 35 -5.47 8.51 -9.45
CA GLY A 35 -5.91 8.55 -10.85
C GLY A 35 -7.38 8.94 -10.98
N VAL A 36 -8.27 8.31 -10.20
CA VAL A 36 -9.70 8.62 -10.20
C VAL A 36 -9.96 10.08 -9.79
N ILE A 37 -9.30 10.56 -8.73
CA ILE A 37 -9.46 11.95 -8.26
C ILE A 37 -8.97 12.94 -9.32
N SER A 38 -7.80 12.70 -9.91
CA SER A 38 -7.22 13.58 -10.94
C SER A 38 -8.08 13.62 -12.20
N PHE A 39 -8.62 12.46 -12.60
CA PHE A 39 -9.49 12.35 -13.76
C PHE A 39 -10.86 13.00 -13.52
N GLY A 40 -11.42 12.84 -12.31
CA GLY A 40 -12.62 13.56 -11.89
C GLY A 40 -12.43 15.07 -11.94
N LEU A 41 -11.29 15.57 -11.44
CA LEU A 41 -10.94 16.99 -11.48
C LEU A 41 -10.82 17.51 -12.92
N PHE A 42 -10.25 16.72 -13.83
CA PHE A 42 -10.17 17.07 -15.25
C PHE A 42 -11.56 17.28 -15.87
N PHE A 43 -12.50 16.37 -15.59
CA PHE A 43 -13.86 16.45 -16.14
C PHE A 43 -14.75 17.52 -15.53
N THR A 44 -14.51 17.95 -14.30
CA THR A 44 -15.32 18.98 -13.63
C THR A 44 -15.39 20.29 -14.42
N GLY A 45 -14.28 20.73 -15.00
CA GLY A 45 -14.20 22.05 -15.63
C GLY A 45 -13.87 22.06 -17.10
N LEU A 46 -13.09 21.08 -17.61
CA LEU A 46 -12.53 21.08 -18.97
C LEU A 46 -11.87 22.42 -19.37
N THR A 47 -11.49 23.24 -18.39
CA THR A 47 -10.77 24.50 -18.57
C THR A 47 -9.27 24.24 -18.54
N TRP A 48 -8.50 25.14 -19.18
CA TRP A 48 -7.03 25.10 -19.12
C TRP A 48 -6.49 25.00 -17.70
N ILE A 49 -7.07 25.76 -16.76
CA ILE A 49 -6.64 25.76 -15.36
C ILE A 49 -6.89 24.40 -14.72
N THR A 50 -8.10 23.85 -14.84
CA THR A 50 -8.44 22.53 -14.26
C THR A 50 -7.65 21.39 -14.88
N THR A 51 -7.35 21.47 -16.18
CA THR A 51 -6.54 20.47 -16.88
C THR A 51 -5.10 20.48 -16.39
N ILE A 52 -4.48 21.66 -16.30
CA ILE A 52 -3.09 21.81 -15.85
C ILE A 52 -2.98 21.36 -14.38
N THR A 53 -3.91 21.77 -13.52
CA THR A 53 -3.90 21.35 -12.11
C THR A 53 -4.13 19.85 -11.95
N ALA A 54 -5.01 19.23 -12.73
CA ALA A 54 -5.21 17.78 -12.72
C ALA A 54 -3.95 17.00 -13.13
N ILE A 55 -3.28 17.42 -14.21
CA ILE A 55 -2.04 16.79 -14.67
C ILE A 55 -0.93 16.96 -13.63
N PHE A 56 -0.78 18.18 -13.10
CA PHE A 56 0.21 18.47 -12.07
C PHE A 56 -0.04 17.63 -10.80
N LEU A 57 -1.29 17.57 -10.33
CA LEU A 57 -1.69 16.75 -9.19
C LEU A 57 -1.33 15.28 -9.42
N PHE A 58 -1.65 14.73 -10.59
CA PHE A 58 -1.36 13.34 -10.92
C PHE A 58 0.14 13.04 -10.93
N LEU A 59 0.95 13.89 -11.57
CA LEU A 59 2.40 13.70 -11.67
C LEU A 59 3.09 13.84 -10.31
N VAL A 60 2.74 14.86 -9.54
CA VAL A 60 3.33 15.11 -8.21
C VAL A 60 2.99 13.96 -7.26
N ASN A 61 1.71 13.57 -7.17
CA ASN A 61 1.32 12.45 -6.32
C ASN A 61 1.98 11.15 -6.81
N GLY A 62 1.97 10.87 -8.12
CA GLY A 62 2.63 9.69 -8.69
C GLY A 62 4.12 9.62 -8.33
N PHE A 63 4.83 10.74 -8.34
CA PHE A 63 6.23 10.83 -7.90
C PHE A 63 6.40 10.49 -6.42
N PHE A 64 5.60 11.09 -5.54
CA PHE A 64 5.65 10.81 -4.10
C PHE A 64 5.29 9.35 -3.79
N LEU A 65 4.28 8.79 -4.45
CA LEU A 65 3.87 7.40 -4.28
C LEU A 65 5.00 6.43 -4.71
N ARG A 66 5.74 6.75 -5.77
CA ARG A 66 6.91 5.96 -6.19
C ARG A 66 8.06 6.07 -5.19
N LEU A 67 8.28 7.25 -4.61
CA LEU A 67 9.28 7.43 -3.56
C LEU A 67 8.91 6.62 -2.30
N MET A 68 7.64 6.66 -1.91
CA MET A 68 7.09 5.88 -0.79
C MET A 68 7.27 4.38 -1.02
N ALA A 69 6.89 3.88 -2.20
CA ALA A 69 7.04 2.47 -2.55
C ALA A 69 8.50 1.99 -2.58
N LYS A 70 9.45 2.89 -2.89
CA LYS A 70 10.88 2.59 -2.82
C LYS A 70 11.38 2.48 -1.38
N ALA A 71 10.80 3.24 -0.45
CA ALA A 71 11.18 3.20 0.96
C ALA A 71 10.60 1.97 1.67
N ASP A 72 9.27 1.78 1.59
CA ASP A 72 8.59 0.60 2.11
C ASP A 72 7.25 0.37 1.38
N PRO A 73 7.07 -0.75 0.66
CA PRO A 73 5.84 -1.07 -0.06
C PRO A 73 4.64 -1.36 0.86
N LEU A 74 4.83 -1.56 2.15
CA LEU A 74 3.76 -1.82 3.12
C LEU A 74 3.49 -0.61 4.05
N MET A 75 4.12 0.53 3.78
CA MET A 75 4.07 1.73 4.61
C MET A 75 2.65 2.21 4.88
N ARG A 76 1.72 2.05 3.92
CA ARG A 76 0.31 2.42 4.08
C ARG A 76 -0.34 1.70 5.27
N TYR A 77 -0.15 0.39 5.39
CA TYR A 77 -0.77 -0.41 6.44
C TYR A 77 -0.22 -0.06 7.81
N ILE A 78 1.11 0.16 7.88
CA ILE A 78 1.81 0.56 9.10
C ILE A 78 1.36 1.95 9.53
N PHE A 79 1.23 2.90 8.60
CA PHE A 79 0.78 4.26 8.91
C PHE A 79 -0.63 4.28 9.48
N ILE A 80 -1.58 3.57 8.86
CA ILE A 80 -2.96 3.47 9.36
C ILE A 80 -2.98 2.86 10.77
N ARG A 81 -2.19 1.79 10.97
CA ARG A 81 -2.05 1.16 12.29
C ARG A 81 -1.47 2.14 13.31
N GLN A 82 -0.39 2.83 12.96
CA GLN A 82 0.25 3.82 13.83
C GLN A 82 -0.74 4.90 14.25
N VAL A 83 -1.49 5.47 13.31
CA VAL A 83 -2.49 6.52 13.63
C VAL A 83 -3.60 5.97 14.52
N LYS A 84 -4.12 4.78 14.22
CA LYS A 84 -5.18 4.14 15.02
C LYS A 84 -4.75 3.88 16.46
N TYR A 85 -3.53 3.39 16.66
CA TYR A 85 -3.00 3.06 17.98
C TYR A 85 -2.21 4.21 18.62
N LYS A 86 -2.08 5.38 17.97
CA LYS A 86 -1.34 6.54 18.51
C LYS A 86 -1.90 6.99 19.86
N LYS A 87 -3.23 6.99 20.03
CA LYS A 87 -3.89 7.37 21.29
C LYS A 87 -3.65 6.36 22.41
N PHE A 88 -3.44 5.10 22.04
CA PHE A 88 -3.24 3.99 22.97
C PHE A 88 -1.90 3.32 22.66
N TYR A 89 -0.82 4.09 22.83
CA TYR A 89 0.52 3.53 22.85
C TYR A 89 1.06 3.68 24.26
N PHE A 90 0.76 2.71 25.12
CA PHE A 90 1.41 2.65 26.42
C PHE A 90 2.90 2.47 26.19
N ALA A 91 3.72 3.36 26.75
CA ALA A 91 5.16 3.19 26.81
C ALA A 91 5.50 2.09 27.82
N ARG A 92 5.14 0.84 27.54
CA ARG A 92 5.63 -0.33 28.27
C ARG A 92 6.80 -0.91 27.48
N SER A 93 7.97 -0.31 27.64
CA SER A 93 9.23 -0.80 27.08
C SER A 93 9.89 -1.88 27.96
N THR A 94 9.31 -2.23 29.11
CA THR A 94 9.92 -3.18 30.06
C THR A 94 8.94 -4.27 30.52
N PRO A 95 9.37 -5.55 30.62
CA PRO A 95 8.55 -6.64 31.16
C PRO A 95 8.21 -6.51 32.66
N PHE A 96 8.84 -5.56 33.37
CA PHE A 96 8.73 -5.37 34.82
C PHE A 96 7.99 -4.10 35.23
N ALA A 97 7.20 -3.49 34.35
CA ALA A 97 6.35 -2.39 34.79
C ALA A 97 5.23 -2.97 35.67
N GLU A 98 5.23 -2.62 36.96
CA GLU A 98 4.19 -2.95 37.94
C GLU A 98 2.79 -2.52 37.47
#